data_AF-A0A482VP74-F1
#
_entry.id   AF-A0A482VP74-F1
#
_cell.length_a   1.000
_cell.length_b   1.000
_cell.length_c   1.000
_cell.angle_alpha   90.00
_cell.angle_beta   90.00
_cell.angle_gamma   90.00
#
_symmetry.space_group_name_H-M   'P 1'
#
loop_
_entity.id
_entity.type
_entity.pdbx_description
1 polymer ?
#
loop_
_entity_poly.entity_id
_entity_poly.type
_entity_poly.pdbx_seq_one_letter_code
_entity_poly.pdbx_strand_id
1 'polypeptide(L)'
;YEAQLCIREFCEKFPNVAVIESNFLNTVSYLVRLFRETGSIHRKSGSRRPTKRTSETVENVREIMQGNPHTFLKRLITGGSIIQHMSEDSKERFDVANL
;
A
#
# COMPACT_ATOMS: atom_id res chain seq x y z
N TYR A 1 -10.26 16.27 20.43
CA TYR A 1 -9.32 15.14 20.57
C TYR A 1 -8.15 15.65 21.37
N GLU A 2 -7.94 15.12 22.56
CA GLU A 2 -6.80 15.49 23.41
C GLU A 2 -5.84 14.32 23.51
N ALA A 3 -4.75 14.41 22.74
CA ALA A 3 -3.83 13.30 22.53
C ALA A 3 -3.11 12.87 23.83
N GLN A 4 -2.89 13.82 24.73
CA GLN A 4 -2.27 13.62 26.05
C GLN A 4 -3.15 12.84 27.03
N LEU A 5 -4.48 12.98 26.94
CA LEU A 5 -5.39 12.16 27.75
C LEU A 5 -5.40 10.72 27.23
N CYS A 6 -5.38 10.53 25.91
CA CYS A 6 -5.36 9.19 25.31
C CYS A 6 -4.13 8.36 25.69
N ILE A 7 -2.93 8.97 25.76
CA ILE A 7 -1.73 8.21 26.16
C ILE A 7 -1.81 7.81 27.63
N ARG A 8 -2.33 8.68 28.50
CA ARG A 8 -2.52 8.38 29.92
C ARG A 8 -3.46 7.20 30.11
N GLU A 9 -4.66 7.26 29.52
CA GLU A 9 -5.65 6.19 29.56
C GLU A 9 -5.09 4.87 29.00
N PHE A 10 -4.27 4.95 27.94
CA PHE A 10 -3.62 3.78 27.37
C PHE A 10 -2.62 3.15 28.34
N CYS A 11 -1.76 3.96 28.97
CA CYS A 11 -0.77 3.47 29.95
C CYS A 11 -1.43 2.90 31.19
N GLU A 12 -2.54 3.47 31.66
CA GLU A 12 -3.34 2.93 32.78
C GLU A 12 -3.94 1.56 32.42
N LYS A 13 -4.44 1.41 31.19
CA LYS A 13 -5.03 0.15 30.72
C LYS A 13 -4.00 -0.93 30.39
N PHE A 14 -2.81 -0.54 29.95
CA PHE A 14 -1.74 -1.43 29.52
C PHE A 14 -0.41 -1.10 30.22
N PRO A 15 -0.33 -1.30 31.55
CA PRO A 15 0.82 -0.85 32.35
C PRO A 15 2.14 -1.55 31.98
N ASN A 16 2.07 -2.74 31.38
CA ASN A 16 3.24 -3.53 30.98
C ASN A 16 3.71 -3.24 29.54
N VAL A 17 3.07 -2.31 28.84
CA VAL A 17 3.45 -1.95 27.46
C VAL A 17 4.30 -0.69 27.52
N ALA A 18 5.56 -0.82 27.11
CA ALA A 18 6.42 0.35 26.93
C ALA A 18 5.92 1.16 25.73
N VAL A 19 5.59 2.43 25.97
CA VAL A 19 5.10 3.35 24.94
C VAL A 19 6.10 4.48 24.73
N ILE A 20 6.51 4.67 23.49
CA ILE A 20 7.21 5.90 23.08
C ILE A 20 6.13 6.90 22.70
N GLU A 21 6.03 8.00 23.45
CA GLU A 21 4.96 8.99 23.32
C GLU A 21 4.81 9.51 21.88
N SER A 22 5.92 9.90 21.24
CA SER A 22 5.89 10.39 19.86
C SER A 22 5.31 9.38 18.86
N ASN A 23 5.66 8.09 18.99
CA ASN A 23 5.15 7.03 18.14
C ASN A 23 3.65 6.79 18.37
N PHE A 24 3.22 6.86 19.63
CA PHE A 24 1.82 6.71 20.00
C PHE A 24 0.97 7.84 19.39
N LEU A 25 1.39 9.10 19.60
CA LEU A 25 0.69 10.28 19.10
C LEU A 25 0.61 10.28 17.57
N ASN A 26 1.69 9.93 16.88
CA ASN A 26 1.71 9.79 15.43
C ASN A 26 0.73 8.70 14.95
N THR A 27 0.72 7.56 15.63
CA THR A 27 -0.18 6.44 15.29
C THR A 27 -1.63 6.83 15.46
N VAL A 28 -2.00 7.44 16.58
CA VAL A 28 -3.39 7.85 16.83
C VAL A 28 -3.81 8.94 15.85
N SER A 29 -2.94 9.92 15.58
CA SER A 29 -3.22 10.97 14.59
C SER A 29 -3.48 10.39 13.20
N TYR A 30 -2.67 9.41 12.77
CA TYR A 30 -2.89 8.69 11.53
C TYR A 30 -4.23 7.95 11.52
N LEU A 31 -4.57 7.21 12.58
CA LEU A 31 -5.82 6.46 12.67
C LEU A 31 -7.05 7.37 12.66
N VAL A 32 -7.01 8.50 13.37
CA VAL A 32 -8.09 9.50 13.37
C VAL A 32 -8.27 10.07 11.96
N ARG A 33 -7.17 10.41 11.28
CA ARG A 33 -7.21 10.89 9.89
C ARG A 33 -7.80 9.84 8.96
N LEU A 34 -7.30 8.60 9.03
CA LEU A 34 -7.78 7.48 8.21
C LEU A 34 -9.28 7.23 8.42
N PHE A 35 -9.74 7.26 9.67
CA PHE A 35 -11.15 7.09 9.99
C PHE A 35 -12.01 8.24 9.45
N ARG A 36 -11.53 9.49 9.54
CA ARG A 36 -12.24 10.65 8.97
C ARG A 36 -12.35 10.57 7.45
N GLU A 37 -11.30 10.08 6.79
CA GLU A 37 -11.25 9.97 5.33
C GLU A 37 -12.08 8.78 4.80
N THR A 38 -12.08 7.64 5.51
CA THR A 38 -12.60 6.36 4.99
C THR A 38 -13.75 5.76 5.78
N GLY A 39 -14.10 6.34 6.94
CA GLY A 39 -15.07 5.77 7.87
C GLY A 39 -14.61 4.47 8.56
N SER A 40 -13.36 4.06 8.36
CA SER A 40 -12.82 2.79 8.87
C SER A 40 -11.36 2.92 9.26
N ILE A 41 -10.96 2.21 10.32
CA ILE A 41 -9.55 2.00 10.66
C ILE A 41 -9.05 0.63 10.17
N HIS A 42 -9.94 -0.20 9.63
CA HIS A 42 -9.60 -1.54 9.19
C HIS A 42 -8.89 -1.51 7.85
N ARG A 43 -7.85 -2.33 7.75
CA ARG A 43 -7.20 -2.59 6.48
C ARG A 43 -8.21 -3.22 5.51
N LYS A 44 -8.30 -2.68 4.29
CA LYS A 44 -9.10 -3.27 3.20
C LYS A 44 -8.70 -4.74 3.00
N SER A 45 -9.68 -5.63 3.07
CA SER A 45 -9.47 -7.06 2.78
C SER A 45 -8.91 -7.22 1.36
N GLY A 46 -7.93 -8.10 1.18
CA GLY A 46 -7.28 -8.29 -0.12
C GLY A 46 -6.27 -7.21 -0.54
N SER A 47 -6.01 -6.18 0.28
CA SER A 47 -4.94 -5.18 0.00
C SER A 47 -3.50 -5.72 0.16
N ARG A 48 -3.32 -7.04 0.21
CA ARG A 48 -1.98 -7.65 0.15
C ARG A 48 -1.59 -7.80 -1.30
N ARG A 49 -0.30 -7.65 -1.58
CA ARG A 49 0.24 -7.97 -2.90
C ARG A 49 -0.13 -9.41 -3.25
N PRO A 50 -0.68 -9.69 -4.44
CA PRO A 50 -0.98 -11.05 -4.86
C PRO A 50 0.26 -11.94 -4.76
N THR A 51 0.15 -13.03 -4.00
CA THR A 51 1.24 -14.02 -3.87
C THR A 51 1.24 -15.01 -5.04
N LYS A 52 0.06 -15.27 -5.62
CA LYS A 52 -0.09 -16.14 -6.78
C LYS A 52 0.12 -15.33 -8.06
N ARG A 53 0.95 -15.85 -8.97
CA ARG A 53 1.14 -15.30 -10.32
C ARG A 53 -0.16 -15.53 -11.11
N THR A 54 -0.66 -14.50 -11.79
CA THR A 54 -1.76 -14.65 -12.75
C THR A 54 -1.24 -15.20 -14.07
N SER A 55 -2.11 -15.81 -14.89
CA SER A 55 -1.78 -16.25 -16.25
C SER A 55 -1.19 -15.10 -17.08
N GLU A 56 -1.77 -13.90 -16.96
CA GLU A 56 -1.27 -12.67 -17.58
C GLU A 56 0.18 -12.34 -17.18
N THR A 57 0.51 -12.44 -15.89
CA THR A 57 1.89 -12.18 -15.43
C THR A 57 2.86 -13.22 -15.98
N VAL A 58 2.43 -14.47 -16.12
CA VAL A 58 3.24 -15.55 -16.70
C VAL A 58 3.47 -15.32 -18.19
N GLU A 59 2.44 -14.93 -18.94
CA GLU A 59 2.56 -14.69 -20.38
C GLU A 59 3.45 -13.48 -20.68
N ASN A 60 3.29 -12.38 -19.95
CA ASN A 60 4.13 -11.20 -20.11
C ASN A 60 5.62 -11.52 -19.86
N VAL A 61 5.92 -12.29 -18.80
CA VAL A 61 7.30 -12.74 -18.57
C VAL A 61 7.80 -13.62 -19.73
N ARG A 62 6.94 -14.47 -20.30
CA ARG A 62 7.30 -15.29 -21.47
C ARG A 62 7.63 -14.44 -22.68
N GLU A 63 6.80 -13.45 -23.02
CA GLU A 63 7.04 -12.54 -24.15
C GLU A 63 8.36 -11.78 -24.01
N ILE A 64 8.65 -11.25 -22.81
CA ILE A 64 9.91 -10.55 -22.54
C ILE A 64 11.12 -11.49 -22.72
N MET A 65 11.03 -12.73 -22.21
CA MET A 65 12.13 -13.69 -22.35
C MET A 65 12.31 -14.19 -23.79
N GLN A 66 11.23 -14.27 -24.58
CA GLN A 66 11.31 -14.61 -26.00
C GLN A 66 11.97 -13.48 -26.82
N GLY A 67 11.61 -12.21 -26.55
CA GLY A 67 12.18 -11.07 -27.26
C GLY A 67 13.62 -10.74 -26.85
N ASN A 68 13.96 -10.95 -25.58
CA ASN A 68 15.33 -10.77 -25.09
C ASN A 68 15.65 -11.78 -23.97
N PRO A 69 16.26 -12.93 -24.31
CA PRO A 69 16.52 -14.01 -23.35
C PRO A 69 17.55 -13.65 -22.28
N HIS A 70 18.35 -12.59 -22.48
CA HIS A 70 19.32 -12.09 -21.50
C HIS A 70 18.73 -11.06 -20.54
N THR A 71 17.40 -10.88 -20.52
CA THR A 71 16.75 -9.95 -19.61
C THR A 71 17.01 -10.34 -18.16
N PHE A 72 17.63 -9.44 -17.40
CA PHE A 72 17.90 -9.65 -15.98
C PHE A 72 16.61 -9.85 -15.19
N LEU A 73 16.64 -10.81 -14.25
CA LEU A 73 15.50 -11.13 -13.38
C LEU A 73 14.90 -9.90 -12.67
N LYS A 74 15.74 -8.95 -12.25
CA LYS A 74 15.29 -7.69 -11.62
C LYS A 74 14.33 -6.92 -12.52
N ARG A 75 14.57 -6.90 -13.83
CA ARG A 75 13.73 -6.21 -14.82
C ARG A 75 12.39 -6.92 -15.04
N LEU A 76 12.37 -8.25 -14.96
CA LEU A 76 11.14 -9.06 -15.03
C LEU A 76 10.23 -8.86 -13.80
N ILE A 77 10.82 -8.74 -12.60
CA ILE A 77 10.08 -8.52 -11.34
C ILE A 77 9.43 -7.13 -11.32
N THR A 78 10.11 -6.12 -11.86
CA THR A 78 9.57 -4.76 -11.95
C THR A 78 8.50 -4.64 -13.04
N GLY A 79 8.70 -5.24 -14.21
CA GLY A 79 7.73 -5.20 -15.32
C GLY A 79 6.41 -5.95 -15.03
N GLY A 80 6.49 -7.11 -14.34
CA GLY A 80 5.30 -7.92 -14.02
C GLY A 80 4.41 -7.36 -12.90
N SER A 81 4.78 -6.27 -12.26
CA SER A 81 3.97 -5.62 -11.20
C SER A 81 3.38 -4.28 -11.60
N ILE A 82 3.73 -3.75 -12.77
CA ILE A 82 3.23 -2.45 -13.26
C ILE A 82 1.86 -2.60 -13.96
N ILE A 83 1.44 -3.81 -14.35
CA ILE A 83 0.22 -3.98 -15.18
C ILE A 83 -1.06 -4.27 -14.35
N GLN A 84 -0.99 -4.49 -13.04
CA GLN A 84 -2.21 -4.85 -12.27
C GLN A 84 -3.05 -3.70 -11.69
N HIS A 85 -2.76 -2.43 -11.96
CA HIS A 85 -3.68 -1.33 -11.57
C HIS A 85 -3.49 -0.04 -12.38
N MET A 86 -3.60 -0.11 -13.70
CA MET A 86 -4.06 1.04 -14.48
C MET A 86 -5.54 0.82 -14.76
N SER A 87 -6.40 1.22 -13.81
CA SER A 87 -7.83 1.39 -14.05
C SER A 87 -8.01 2.36 -15.21
N GLU A 88 -8.89 2.05 -16.17
CA GLU A 88 -9.09 2.82 -17.41
C GLU A 88 -9.39 4.32 -17.16
N ASP A 89 -9.91 4.67 -15.99
CA ASP A 89 -10.11 6.06 -15.53
C ASP A 89 -8.82 6.90 -15.41
N SER A 90 -7.65 6.28 -15.33
CA SER A 90 -6.36 7.00 -15.17
C SER A 90 -5.72 7.38 -16.50
N LYS A 91 -6.19 6.83 -17.63
CA LYS A 91 -5.67 7.17 -18.96
C LYS A 91 -6.05 8.59 -19.37
N GLU A 92 -7.27 9.02 -19.08
CA GLU A 92 -7.73 10.37 -19.42
C GLU A 92 -6.94 11.48 -18.71
N ARG A 93 -6.43 11.24 -17.50
CA ARG A 93 -5.70 12.29 -16.75
C ARG A 93 -4.28 12.55 -17.24
N PHE A 94 -3.65 11.60 -17.93
CA PHE A 94 -2.27 11.79 -18.42
C PHE A 94 -2.21 12.50 -19.77
N ASP A 95 -3.24 12.37 -20.60
CA ASP A 95 -3.29 13.03 -21.92
C ASP A 95 -3.60 14.53 -21.83
N VAL A 96 -4.25 15.01 -20.74
CA VAL A 96 -4.49 16.45 -20.53
C VAL A 96 -3.31 17.18 -19.89
N ALA A 97 -2.33 16.47 -19.32
CA ALA A 97 -1.19 17.07 -18.64
C ALA A 97 0.04 17.30 -19.55
N ASN A 98 -0.04 16.86 -20.82
CA ASN A 98 1.02 16.99 -21.83
C ASN A 98 0.55 17.73 -23.09
N LEU A 99 -0.50 18.55 -22.99
CA LEU A 99 -0.92 19.52 -24.01
C LEU A 99 -0.63 20.95 -23.54
#